data_AF-A0A4Q0MDI6-F1
#
_entry.id   AF-A0A4Q0MDI6-F1
#
_cell.length_a   1.000
_cell.length_b   1.000
_cell.length_c   1.000
_cell.angle_alpha   90.00
_cell.angle_beta   90.00
_cell.angle_gamma   90.00
#
_symmetry.space_group_name_H-M   'P 1'
#
loop_
_entity.id
_entity.type
_entity.pdbx_description
1 polymer ?
#
loop_
_entity_poly.entity_id
_entity_poly.type
_entity_poly.pdbx_seq_one_letter_code
_entity_poly.pdbx_strand_id
1 'polypeptide(L)'
;MTRERHRLNGATRPMAAFAAAVMLAAPAATVFPGQARAQTASAPYRLAPGDRISVVVLGQTELSGDVLVSDGGGVGLPLLGAIDLRDRTPLEAEKLITGQLSQGYLERPIVTVRIVEFRPVYVMGGVRTPGSYPFRYG
;
A
#
# COMPACT_ATOMS: atom_id res chain seq x y z
N MET A 1 -10.54 80.09 -2.90
CA MET A 1 -9.26 80.73 -2.54
C MET A 1 -8.22 79.62 -2.50
N THR A 2 -7.55 79.25 -3.61
CA THR A 2 -6.68 80.07 -4.47
C THR A 2 -5.52 80.56 -3.61
N ARG A 3 -4.22 80.26 -3.84
CA ARG A 3 -3.44 79.85 -5.02
C ARG A 3 -2.02 79.53 -4.52
N GLU A 4 -1.12 79.16 -5.44
CA GLU A 4 0.32 79.53 -5.41
C GLU A 4 1.24 78.73 -4.44
N ARG A 5 2.45 78.28 -4.76
CA ARG A 5 3.45 78.47 -5.84
C ARG A 5 4.25 77.15 -5.95
N HIS A 6 4.55 76.60 -7.13
CA HIS A 6 5.61 77.00 -8.07
C HIS A 6 7.05 76.68 -7.60
N ARG A 7 7.63 75.63 -8.22
CA ARG A 7 9.06 75.46 -8.63
C ARG A 7 10.09 75.29 -7.48
N LEU A 8 11.26 74.65 -7.61
CA LEU A 8 12.06 73.99 -8.66
C LEU A 8 13.27 73.34 -7.95
N ASN A 9 14.06 72.56 -8.70
CA ASN A 9 15.45 72.13 -8.45
C ASN A 9 15.64 70.91 -7.52
N GLY A 10 16.37 69.85 -7.87
CA GLY A 10 17.40 69.70 -8.91
C GLY A 10 18.79 69.64 -8.26
N ALA A 11 19.47 68.51 -8.47
CA ALA A 11 20.86 68.21 -8.09
C ALA A 11 21.06 67.92 -6.58
N THR A 12 21.80 66.91 -6.12
CA THR A 12 23.08 66.34 -6.58
C THR A 12 23.29 64.96 -5.93
N ARG A 13 23.81 63.97 -6.68
CA ARG A 13 24.45 62.76 -6.12
C ARG A 13 25.90 63.11 -5.75
N PRO A 14 26.42 62.65 -4.61
CA PRO A 14 27.56 61.72 -4.66
C PRO A 14 27.41 60.61 -3.58
N MET A 15 27.61 59.33 -3.90
CA MET A 15 28.89 58.63 -4.07
C MET A 15 29.50 58.20 -2.73
N ALA A 16 29.43 56.88 -2.50
CA ALA A 16 30.32 56.08 -1.65
C ALA A 16 30.24 56.41 -0.14
N ALA A 17 30.52 55.54 0.83
CA ALA A 17 31.22 54.27 0.88
C ALA A 17 30.95 53.66 2.28
N PHE A 18 31.55 52.51 2.52
CA PHE A 18 31.85 51.89 3.82
C PHE A 18 30.81 50.98 4.47
N ALA A 19 31.11 49.70 4.27
CA ALA A 19 30.77 48.57 5.13
C ALA A 19 31.06 48.81 6.61
N ALA A 20 30.21 48.25 7.48
CA ALA A 20 30.64 47.37 8.58
C ALA A 20 29.42 46.80 9.32
N ALA A 21 29.56 45.55 9.74
CA ALA A 21 28.55 44.67 10.28
C ALA A 21 28.17 44.98 11.74
N VAL A 22 26.91 44.71 12.11
CA VAL A 22 26.54 44.22 13.45
C VAL A 22 25.44 43.17 13.30
N MET A 23 25.81 41.93 13.61
CA MET A 23 24.94 40.78 13.88
C MET A 23 24.12 41.05 15.15
N LEU A 24 22.83 40.70 15.22
CA LEU A 24 22.31 39.66 16.14
C LEU A 24 20.78 39.49 16.06
N ALA A 25 20.37 38.23 16.26
CA ALA A 25 19.03 37.73 16.61
C ALA A 25 18.05 37.44 15.45
N ALA A 26 18.30 36.34 14.74
CA ALA A 26 17.24 35.57 14.10
C ALA A 26 16.62 34.60 15.13
N PRO A 27 15.28 34.51 15.27
CA PRO A 27 14.68 33.49 16.10
C PRO A 27 14.88 32.14 15.38
N ALA A 28 15.62 31.23 16.02
CA ALA A 28 15.71 29.85 15.59
C ALA A 28 14.31 29.22 15.71
N ALA A 29 13.57 29.19 14.61
CA ALA A 29 12.36 28.39 14.51
C ALA A 29 12.79 26.92 14.65
N THR A 30 12.50 26.34 15.80
CA THR A 30 12.62 24.91 16.05
C THR A 30 11.64 24.19 15.13
N VAL A 31 12.14 23.80 13.95
CA VAL A 31 11.48 22.84 13.09
C VAL A 31 11.57 21.50 13.82
N PHE A 32 10.49 21.09 14.49
CA PHE A 32 10.37 19.72 14.97
C PHE A 32 10.28 18.81 13.74
N PRO A 33 11.27 17.93 13.47
CA PRO A 33 11.12 16.95 12.40
C PRO A 33 9.94 16.04 12.74
N GLY A 34 9.14 15.78 11.72
CA GLY A 34 7.79 15.24 11.83
C GLY A 34 7.65 14.06 12.79
N GLN A 35 6.57 14.11 13.58
CA GLN A 35 6.07 12.92 14.26
C GLN A 35 5.75 11.88 13.20
N ALA A 36 6.60 10.86 13.09
CA ALA A 36 6.27 9.64 12.36
C ALA A 36 5.01 9.07 13.02
N ARG A 37 3.87 9.23 12.35
CA ARG A 37 2.65 8.50 12.72
C ARG A 37 2.99 7.04 12.49
N ALA A 38 3.22 6.30 13.57
CA ALA A 38 3.21 4.85 13.54
C ALA A 38 1.79 4.44 13.10
N GLN A 39 1.61 4.25 11.79
CA GLN A 39 0.43 3.62 11.24
C GLN A 39 0.55 2.12 11.52
N THR A 40 0.32 1.73 12.78
CA THR A 40 0.25 0.32 13.17
C THR A 40 -1.16 -0.22 12.90
N ALA A 41 -1.69 0.05 11.71
CA ALA A 41 -2.77 -0.75 11.15
C ALA A 41 -2.09 -1.72 10.19
N SER A 42 -1.79 -2.94 10.65
CA SER A 42 -1.30 -3.99 9.76
C SER A 42 -2.34 -4.15 8.63
N ALA A 43 -1.94 -3.83 7.40
CA ALA A 43 -2.82 -4.00 6.27
C ALA A 43 -3.17 -5.50 6.14
N PRO A 44 -4.44 -5.86 5.87
CA PRO A 44 -4.81 -7.25 5.71
C PRO A 44 -4.02 -7.89 4.58
N TYR A 45 -3.54 -9.12 4.81
CA TYR A 45 -2.79 -9.88 3.82
C TYR A 45 -3.62 -10.04 2.54
N ARG A 46 -2.98 -9.79 1.40
CA ARG A 46 -3.57 -9.95 0.07
C ARG A 46 -2.94 -11.16 -0.60
N LEU A 47 -3.79 -12.01 -1.15
CA LEU A 47 -3.44 -13.19 -1.91
C LEU A 47 -2.56 -12.80 -3.10
N ALA A 48 -1.56 -13.64 -3.33
CA ALA A 48 -0.60 -13.40 -4.38
C ALA A 48 -0.07 -14.71 -4.97
N PRO A 49 0.59 -14.64 -6.13
CA PRO A 49 1.19 -15.80 -6.77
C PRO A 49 2.12 -16.58 -5.83
N GLY A 50 1.98 -17.91 -5.86
CA GLY A 50 2.74 -18.82 -5.01
C GLY A 50 2.09 -19.12 -3.65
N ASP A 51 1.00 -18.43 -3.27
CA ASP A 51 0.23 -18.81 -2.10
C ASP A 51 -0.58 -20.08 -2.38
N ARG A 52 -0.69 -20.96 -1.39
CA ARG A 52 -1.62 -22.10 -1.41
C ARG A 52 -2.83 -21.75 -0.55
N ILE A 53 -4.01 -21.82 -1.14
CA ILE A 53 -5.27 -21.56 -0.45
C ILE A 53 -6.12 -22.82 -0.39
N SER A 54 -6.89 -22.98 0.68
CA SER A 54 -7.92 -23.99 0.81
C SER A 54 -9.27 -23.33 0.62
N VAL A 55 -10.03 -23.82 -0.34
CA VAL A 55 -11.40 -23.41 -0.60
C VAL A 55 -12.31 -24.54 -0.14
N VAL A 56 -13.20 -24.23 0.81
CA VAL A 56 -14.17 -25.20 1.33
C VAL A 56 -15.56 -24.71 1.00
N VAL A 57 -16.35 -25.54 0.33
CA VAL A 57 -17.77 -25.29 0.04
C VAL A 57 -18.58 -26.25 0.91
N LEU A 58 -19.32 -25.69 1.87
CA LEU A 58 -19.98 -26.47 2.92
C LEU A 58 -21.09 -27.36 2.35
N GLY A 59 -20.88 -28.68 2.41
CA GLY A 59 -21.79 -29.69 1.87
C GLY A 59 -21.42 -30.18 0.47
N GLN A 60 -20.34 -29.65 -0.12
CA GLN A 60 -19.89 -29.96 -1.47
C GLN A 60 -18.38 -30.25 -1.44
N THR A 61 -18.02 -31.44 -0.99
CA THR A 61 -16.62 -31.89 -0.93
C THR A 61 -15.97 -31.94 -2.32
N GLU A 62 -16.75 -32.21 -3.37
CA GLU A 62 -16.27 -32.24 -4.76
C GLU A 62 -15.87 -30.84 -5.29
N LEU A 63 -16.42 -29.78 -4.70
CA LEU A 63 -16.07 -28.39 -5.01
C LEU A 63 -15.03 -27.81 -4.03
N SER A 64 -14.64 -28.61 -3.03
CA SER A 64 -13.70 -28.21 -2.00
C SER A 64 -12.30 -28.74 -2.32
N GLY A 65 -11.26 -27.96 -2.03
CA GLY A 65 -9.89 -28.40 -2.25
C GLY A 65 -8.85 -27.32 -1.99
N ASP A 66 -7.60 -27.77 -1.99
CA ASP A 66 -6.44 -26.90 -1.89
C ASP A 66 -5.91 -26.58 -3.28
N VAL A 67 -5.75 -25.30 -3.57
CA VAL A 67 -5.33 -24.79 -4.88
C VAL A 67 -4.16 -23.83 -4.73
N LEU A 68 -3.28 -23.84 -5.73
CA LEU A 68 -2.15 -22.92 -5.82
C LEU A 68 -2.58 -21.67 -6.59
N VAL A 69 -2.25 -20.49 -6.07
CA VAL A 69 -2.39 -19.23 -6.81
C VAL A 69 -1.31 -19.19 -7.88
N SER A 70 -1.73 -19.19 -9.14
CA SER A 70 -0.87 -19.18 -10.32
C SER A 70 -0.08 -17.88 -10.43
N ASP A 71 0.95 -17.85 -11.27
CA ASP A 71 1.76 -16.64 -11.55
C ASP A 71 0.91 -15.43 -12.00
N GLY A 72 -0.19 -15.69 -12.71
CA GLY A 72 -1.16 -14.66 -13.11
C GLY A 72 -2.08 -14.15 -12.00
N GLY A 73 -2.01 -14.71 -10.79
CA GLY A 73 -2.94 -14.41 -9.67
C GLY A 73 -4.24 -15.19 -9.69
N GLY A 74 -4.40 -16.10 -10.66
CA GLY A 74 -5.60 -16.91 -10.82
C GLY A 74 -5.56 -18.25 -10.07
N VAL A 75 -6.73 -18.77 -9.70
CA VAL A 75 -6.94 -20.12 -9.18
C VAL A 75 -7.98 -20.86 -10.02
N GLY A 76 -7.75 -22.15 -10.27
CA GLY A 76 -8.73 -23.02 -10.92
C GLY A 76 -9.66 -23.65 -9.89
N LEU A 77 -10.97 -23.43 -10.02
CA LEU A 77 -11.99 -24.10 -9.21
C LEU A 77 -12.93 -24.95 -10.07
N PRO A 78 -13.42 -26.09 -9.56
CA PRO A 78 -14.48 -26.84 -10.22
C PRO A 78 -15.72 -25.96 -10.49
N LEU A 79 -16.38 -26.20 -11.62
CA LEU A 79 -17.52 -25.42 -12.16
C LEU A 79 -17.21 -23.99 -12.61
N LEU A 80 -16.34 -23.27 -11.89
CA LEU A 80 -16.04 -21.85 -12.15
C LEU A 80 -14.84 -21.65 -13.09
N GLY A 81 -14.00 -22.66 -13.27
CA GLY A 81 -12.77 -22.54 -14.06
C GLY A 81 -11.76 -21.61 -13.38
N ALA A 82 -11.05 -20.81 -14.19
CA ALA A 82 -10.04 -19.89 -13.69
C ALA A 82 -10.66 -18.60 -13.14
N ILE A 83 -10.36 -18.29 -11.89
CA ILE A 83 -10.83 -17.10 -11.18
C ILE A 83 -9.63 -16.25 -10.76
N ASP A 84 -9.65 -14.95 -11.07
CA ASP A 84 -8.64 -14.01 -10.62
C ASP A 84 -8.84 -13.64 -9.14
N LEU A 85 -7.86 -13.97 -8.30
CA LEU A 85 -7.82 -13.63 -6.88
C LEU A 85 -6.69 -12.66 -6.54
N ARG A 86 -6.04 -12.06 -7.54
CA ARG A 86 -4.92 -11.16 -7.31
C ARG A 86 -5.33 -9.97 -6.46
N ASP A 87 -4.47 -9.62 -5.51
CA ASP A 87 -4.65 -8.47 -4.62
C ASP A 87 -5.92 -8.55 -3.76
N ARG A 88 -6.62 -9.69 -3.72
CA ARG A 88 -7.79 -9.92 -2.88
C ARG A 88 -7.37 -10.44 -1.52
N THR A 89 -8.04 -10.00 -0.48
CA THR A 89 -7.98 -10.66 0.82
C THR A 89 -8.71 -12.01 0.77
N PRO A 90 -8.42 -12.97 1.66
CA PRO A 90 -9.16 -14.23 1.73
C PRO A 90 -10.68 -14.03 1.84
N LEU A 91 -11.10 -13.02 2.60
CA LEU A 91 -12.52 -12.67 2.75
C LEU A 91 -13.14 -12.13 1.46
N GLU A 92 -12.40 -11.34 0.69
CA GLU A 92 -12.87 -10.87 -0.63
C GLU A 92 -12.94 -12.01 -1.65
N ALA A 93 -11.96 -12.93 -1.62
CA ALA A 93 -11.97 -14.12 -2.44
C ALA A 93 -13.18 -15.02 -2.13
N GLU A 94 -13.48 -15.23 -0.84
CA GLU A 94 -14.66 -15.96 -0.39
C GLU A 94 -15.97 -15.37 -0.94
N LYS A 95 -16.14 -14.06 -0.82
CA LYS A 95 -17.33 -13.36 -1.35
C LYS A 95 -17.44 -13.49 -2.86
N LEU A 96 -16.32 -13.37 -3.58
CA LEU A 96 -16.28 -13.50 -5.03
C LEU A 96 -16.69 -14.90 -5.48
N ILE A 97 -16.10 -15.95 -4.88
CA ILE A 97 -16.40 -17.34 -5.21
C ILE A 97 -17.87 -17.67 -4.86
N THR A 98 -18.33 -17.23 -3.69
CA THR A 98 -19.74 -17.38 -3.27
C THR A 98 -20.69 -16.74 -4.28
N GLY A 99 -20.36 -15.54 -4.74
CA GLY A 99 -21.14 -14.80 -5.73
C GLY A 99 -21.21 -15.55 -7.07
N GLN A 100 -20.11 -16.10 -7.54
CA GLN A 100 -20.08 -16.86 -8.80
C GLN A 100 -20.81 -18.21 -8.70
N LEU A 101 -20.65 -18.94 -7.60
CA LEU A 101 -21.40 -20.19 -7.38
C LEU A 101 -22.92 -19.96 -7.31
N SER A 102 -23.33 -18.81 -6.76
CA SER A 102 -24.75 -18.43 -6.66
C SER A 102 -25.41 -18.09 -8.00
N GLN A 103 -24.64 -17.90 -9.09
CA GLN A 103 -25.16 -17.49 -10.41
C GLN A 103 -25.77 -18.63 -11.25
N GLY A 104 -26.12 -19.76 -10.63
CA GLY A 104 -26.78 -20.87 -11.31
C GLY A 104 -26.21 -22.25 -11.00
N TYR A 105 -25.19 -22.33 -10.14
CA TYR A 105 -24.63 -23.62 -9.70
C TYR A 105 -25.23 -24.08 -8.37
N LEU A 106 -25.41 -23.16 -7.41
CA LEU A 106 -25.90 -23.45 -6.06
C LEU A 106 -26.84 -22.34 -5.58
N GLU A 107 -27.93 -22.66 -4.89
CA GLU A 107 -28.88 -21.63 -4.42
C GLU A 107 -28.34 -20.80 -3.25
N ARG A 108 -27.59 -21.41 -2.32
CA ARG A 108 -27.03 -20.76 -1.12
C ARG A 108 -25.69 -21.38 -0.72
N PRO A 109 -24.64 -21.22 -1.54
CA PRO A 109 -23.32 -21.74 -1.20
C PRO A 109 -22.76 -21.02 0.03
N ILE A 110 -22.19 -21.80 0.96
CA ILE A 110 -21.36 -21.27 2.05
C ILE A 110 -19.94 -21.65 1.73
N VAL A 111 -19.12 -20.66 1.38
CA VAL A 111 -17.73 -20.84 1.02
C VAL A 111 -16.85 -20.32 2.15
N THR A 112 -15.73 -20.99 2.41
CA THR A 112 -14.68 -20.50 3.30
C THR A 112 -13.34 -20.58 2.59
N VAL A 113 -12.60 -19.48 2.58
CA VAL A 113 -11.26 -19.41 1.98
C VAL A 113 -10.22 -19.13 3.05
N ARG A 114 -9.20 -20.00 3.14
CA ARG A 114 -8.06 -19.82 4.05
C ARG A 114 -6.75 -20.01 3.32
N ILE A 115 -5.70 -19.34 3.80
CA ILE A 115 -4.33 -19.58 3.32
C ILE A 115 -3.78 -20.79 4.07
N VAL A 116 -3.36 -21.81 3.33
CA VAL A 116 -2.72 -23.02 3.87
C VAL A 116 -1.22 -22.79 4.01
N GLU A 117 -0.63 -22.21 2.97
CA GLU A 117 0.79 -21.95 2.89
C GLU A 117 1.00 -20.61 2.19
N PHE A 118 1.78 -19.73 2.82
CA PHE A 118 2.19 -18.49 2.20
C PHE A 118 3.34 -18.73 1.24
N ARG A 119 3.45 -17.92 0.19
CA ARG A 119 4.61 -17.97 -0.70
C ARG A 119 5.92 -17.86 0.09
N PRO A 120 6.93 -18.67 -0.27
CA PRO A 120 8.21 -18.63 0.43
C PRO A 120 8.98 -17.34 0.13
N VAL A 121 9.87 -16.99 1.06
CA VAL A 121 10.85 -15.91 0.88
C VAL A 121 12.20 -16.53 0.55
N TYR A 122 12.87 -16.00 -0.46
CA TYR A 122 14.22 -16.42 -0.84
C TYR A 122 15.26 -15.54 -0.17
N VAL A 123 16.16 -16.14 0.60
CA VAL A 123 17.26 -15.46 1.27
C VAL A 123 18.56 -15.81 0.56
N MET A 124 19.24 -14.78 0.05
CA MET A 124 20.51 -14.90 -0.70
C MET A 124 21.56 -13.94 -0.11
N GLY A 125 22.85 -14.23 -0.33
CA GLY A 125 23.96 -13.36 0.07
C GLY A 125 24.85 -13.95 1.18
N GLY A 126 25.42 -13.08 2.03
CA GLY A 126 26.32 -13.42 3.14
C GLY A 126 25.63 -14.06 4.33
N VAL A 127 24.84 -15.10 4.08
CA VAL A 127 24.13 -15.89 5.10
C VAL A 127 24.72 -17.28 5.19
N ARG A 128 24.62 -17.92 6.36
CA ARG A 128 25.17 -19.27 6.58
C ARG A 128 24.50 -20.34 5.71
N THR A 129 23.22 -20.17 5.41
CA THR A 129 22.44 -21.11 4.61
C THR A 129 21.50 -20.29 3.72
N PRO A 130 21.88 -20.02 2.45
CA PRO A 130 20.95 -19.44 1.49
C PRO A 130 19.87 -20.46 1.12
N GLY A 131 18.67 -19.99 0.80
CA GLY A 131 17.56 -20.86 0.46
C GLY A 131 16.18 -20.24 0.56
N SER A 132 15.17 -21.09 0.38
CA SER A 132 13.75 -20.75 0.48
C SER A 132 13.27 -21.01 1.91
N TYR A 133 12.54 -20.05 2.49
CA TYR A 133 12.01 -20.12 3.85
C TYR A 133 10.49 -19.86 3.87
N PRO A 134 9.72 -20.63 4.65
CA PRO A 134 8.28 -20.41 4.77
C PRO A 134 8.00 -19.09 5.48
N PHE A 135 7.08 -18.31 4.92
CA PHE A 135 6.58 -17.12 5.59
C PHE A 135 5.54 -17.49 6.64
N ARG A 136 5.67 -16.94 7.85
CA ARG A 136 4.67 -17.06 8.92
C ARG A 136 4.24 -15.67 9.35
N TYR A 137 2.95 -15.41 9.31
CA TYR A 137 2.34 -14.21 9.86
C TYR A 137 2.31 -14.31 11.39
N GLY A 138 2.62 -13.21 12.10
CA GLY A 138 2.73 -13.15 13.57
C GLY A 138 1.92 -12.02 14.18
#